data_AF-A0A7V6HDK1-F1
#
_entry.id   AF-A0A7V6HDK1-F1
#
_cell.length_a   1.000
_cell.length_b   1.000
_cell.length_c   1.000
_cell.angle_alpha   90.00
_cell.angle_beta   90.00
_cell.angle_gamma   90.00
#
_symmetry.space_group_name_H-M   'P 1'
#
loop_
_entity.id
_entity.type
_entity.pdbx_description
1 polymer ?
#
loop_
_entity_poly.entity_id
_entity_poly.type
_entity_poly.pdbx_seq_one_letter_code
_entity_poly.pdbx_strand_id
1 'polypeptide(L)'
;MRAIVAVDRAYGIGKDGGLLRHVSADLKRFKQITTGGVVIYGRKTLDTFPGKRALPGRENIMLTKNAELFVPNVQTADSLERLFELLDKMNRKGFERDRMFVIGGGSVYEQLLPFVSEVLITRFADIYEADRHFPNLDENEQFRLIEKSDWQTEGDVSFCYETWRRVVPDVSVKEARKIDWRILSRQNPGDALRGTLKQRRAALQQFAETGRQSIYAISHDNDEIGYVLFAPEIIGADAASAVLHSRFSLSGSALTKILSLIFDEHPGLYSLVLSADQCTALDIDQLPDVTTTVLPGVSADRVLLVATRPNFSRLTVGFYPFELGLVALQSDGEAITSVEFLQNGAIVSDERFRMTLRAMRCLDRNDTLIRQSQDPFMSRTADPVLAQAFNWLEAYFSGQPLPEMPPLSTRKQPEFTGKVIHALESIPFGEHLTYAELAAVIVGEEKAADYARAVGQACSANPYALFVPCHRVLGNRGELVGFSGGIRVKDYLLNHELVTRLEQASRKK
;
A
#
# COMPACT_ATOMS: atom_id res chain seq x y z
N MET A 1 -2.48 10.37 11.85
CA MET A 1 -2.86 9.88 13.19
C MET A 1 -4.37 10.05 13.35
N ARG A 2 -4.98 9.43 14.35
CA ARG A 2 -6.37 9.72 14.75
C ARG A 2 -6.40 10.56 16.03
N ALA A 3 -7.44 11.35 16.24
CA ALA A 3 -7.76 11.92 17.55
C ALA A 3 -8.98 11.22 18.12
N ILE A 4 -9.04 11.10 19.44
CA ILE A 4 -10.23 10.61 20.16
C ILE A 4 -10.53 11.57 21.30
N VAL A 5 -11.77 12.00 21.41
CA VAL A 5 -12.18 13.06 22.35
C VAL A 5 -13.65 12.94 22.72
N ALA A 6 -13.99 13.21 23.98
CA ALA A 6 -15.35 13.46 24.41
C ALA A 6 -15.56 14.98 24.54
N VAL A 7 -16.59 15.49 23.89
CA VAL A 7 -16.88 16.93 23.83
C VAL A 7 -18.36 17.18 24.12
N ASP A 8 -18.64 18.34 24.70
CA ASP A 8 -20.01 18.85 24.78
C ASP A 8 -20.43 19.56 23.47
N ARG A 9 -21.63 20.15 23.46
CA ARG A 9 -22.14 20.85 22.29
C ARG A 9 -21.39 22.16 21.96
N ALA A 10 -20.62 22.70 22.91
CA ALA A 10 -19.76 23.88 22.74
C ALA A 10 -18.26 23.51 22.61
N TYR A 11 -17.95 22.24 22.32
CA TYR A 11 -16.59 21.71 22.22
C TYR A 11 -15.76 21.76 23.51
N GLY A 12 -16.39 21.94 24.68
CA GLY A 12 -15.75 21.76 25.97
C GLY A 12 -15.27 20.32 26.16
N ILE A 13 -14.09 20.12 26.77
CA ILE A 13 -13.50 18.79 27.03
C ILE A 13 -13.19 18.52 28.51
N GLY A 14 -13.15 19.56 29.35
CA GLY A 14 -12.85 19.40 30.76
C GLY A 14 -12.92 20.70 31.53
N LYS A 15 -12.95 20.56 32.85
CA LYS A 15 -12.96 21.65 33.83
C LYS A 15 -12.06 21.27 35.01
N ASP A 16 -11.22 22.20 35.47
CA ASP A 16 -10.38 22.04 36.67
C ASP A 16 -9.50 20.77 36.68
N GLY A 17 -9.10 20.31 35.48
CA GLY A 17 -8.29 19.10 35.31
C GLY A 17 -9.08 17.77 35.35
N GLY A 18 -10.42 17.83 35.44
CA GLY A 18 -11.32 16.68 35.30
C GLY A 18 -11.97 16.57 33.92
N LEU A 19 -12.65 15.44 33.69
CA LEU A 19 -13.58 15.26 32.56
C LEU A 19 -14.86 16.07 32.81
N LEU A 20 -15.56 16.50 31.75
CA LEU A 20 -16.86 17.16 31.90
C LEU A 20 -17.90 16.24 32.56
N ARG A 21 -17.97 14.99 32.07
CA ARG A 21 -18.87 13.95 32.56
C ARG A 21 -18.16 12.61 32.54
N HIS A 22 -18.52 11.76 33.49
CA HIS A 22 -18.04 10.38 33.53
C HIS A 22 -19.09 9.48 32.87
N VAL A 23 -18.80 9.00 31.67
CA VAL A 23 -19.67 8.08 30.92
C VAL A 23 -18.95 6.75 30.74
N SER A 24 -19.48 5.69 31.32
CA SER A 24 -18.85 4.36 31.33
C SER A 24 -18.76 3.76 29.92
N ALA A 25 -19.79 3.98 29.10
CA ALA A 25 -19.79 3.57 27.70
C ALA A 25 -18.65 4.21 26.90
N ASP A 26 -18.40 5.52 27.09
CA ASP A 26 -17.30 6.24 26.45
C ASP A 26 -15.93 5.70 26.88
N LEU A 27 -15.72 5.51 28.19
CA LEU A 27 -14.46 4.96 28.70
C LEU A 27 -14.17 3.53 28.19
N LYS A 28 -15.21 2.70 28.08
CA LYS A 28 -15.12 1.36 27.47
C LYS A 28 -14.73 1.44 26.01
N ARG A 29 -15.40 2.31 25.23
CA ARG A 29 -15.09 2.56 23.81
C ARG A 29 -13.67 3.07 23.62
N PHE A 30 -13.26 4.07 24.39
CA PHE A 30 -11.90 4.60 24.39
C PHE A 30 -10.85 3.51 24.63
N LYS A 31 -11.06 2.67 25.66
CA LYS A 31 -10.16 1.55 25.96
C LYS A 31 -10.11 0.55 24.80
N GLN A 32 -11.26 0.15 24.26
CA GLN A 32 -11.34 -0.82 23.17
C GLN A 32 -10.60 -0.34 21.92
N ILE A 33 -10.80 0.92 21.52
CA ILE A 33 -10.19 1.50 20.32
C ILE A 33 -8.68 1.65 20.49
N THR A 34 -8.24 2.17 21.64
CA THR A 34 -6.82 2.55 21.85
C THR A 34 -5.91 1.40 22.27
N THR A 35 -6.45 0.30 22.83
CA THR A 35 -5.64 -0.84 23.31
C THR A 35 -4.85 -1.47 22.18
N GLY A 36 -3.56 -1.75 22.39
CA GLY A 36 -2.64 -2.25 21.38
C GLY A 36 -2.16 -1.19 20.38
N GLY A 37 -2.45 0.10 20.63
CA GLY A 37 -1.98 1.23 19.83
C GLY A 37 -0.99 2.12 20.58
N VAL A 38 -0.70 3.26 19.97
CA VAL A 38 0.11 4.35 20.55
C VAL A 38 -0.83 5.46 20.99
N VAL A 39 -0.70 5.96 22.22
CA VAL A 39 -1.45 7.10 22.74
C VAL A 39 -0.54 8.29 23.00
N ILE A 40 -0.96 9.47 22.54
CA ILE A 40 -0.21 10.72 22.57
C ILE A 40 -0.99 11.72 23.41
N TYR A 41 -0.36 12.24 24.45
CA TYR A 41 -1.02 13.16 25.36
C TYR A 41 -0.07 14.14 26.05
N GLY A 42 -0.63 15.14 26.71
CA GLY A 42 0.15 16.09 27.51
C GLY A 42 0.51 15.57 28.90
N ARG A 43 1.49 16.24 29.54
CA ARG A 43 1.45 16.42 31.01
C ARG A 43 0.09 17.03 31.39
N LYS A 44 -0.37 17.18 32.64
CA LYS A 44 -1.79 17.48 32.94
C LYS A 44 -2.77 16.37 32.52
N THR A 45 -2.80 15.91 31.26
CA THR A 45 -3.67 14.78 30.86
C THR A 45 -3.31 13.51 31.63
N LEU A 46 -2.02 13.19 31.76
CA LEU A 46 -1.63 12.05 32.60
C LEU A 46 -1.91 12.29 34.10
N ASP A 47 -2.08 13.53 34.58
CA ASP A 47 -2.50 13.78 35.97
C ASP A 47 -3.95 13.34 36.21
N THR A 48 -4.75 13.21 35.15
CA THR A 48 -6.16 12.79 35.21
C THR A 48 -6.31 11.27 35.16
N PHE A 49 -5.27 10.53 34.77
CA PHE A 49 -5.34 9.08 34.64
C PHE A 49 -5.43 8.40 36.01
N PRO A 50 -6.11 7.23 36.09
CA PRO A 50 -6.14 6.44 37.31
C PRO A 50 -4.73 6.16 37.86
N GLY A 51 -4.47 6.63 39.08
CA GLY A 51 -3.17 6.49 39.74
C GLY A 51 -2.03 7.31 39.11
N LYS A 52 -2.33 8.25 38.20
CA LYS A 52 -1.37 9.11 37.48
C LYS A 52 -0.28 8.33 36.73
N ARG A 53 -0.64 7.16 36.21
CA ARG A 53 0.26 6.22 35.52
C ARG A 53 -0.10 6.09 34.05
N ALA A 54 0.85 5.54 33.28
CA ALA A 54 0.66 5.17 31.89
C ALA A 54 -0.57 4.27 31.71
N LEU A 55 -1.25 4.42 30.57
CA LEU A 55 -2.38 3.59 30.23
C LEU A 55 -1.90 2.17 29.85
N PRO A 56 -2.33 1.10 30.55
CA PRO A 56 -1.81 -0.25 30.32
C PRO A 56 -2.23 -0.80 28.94
N GLY A 57 -1.40 -1.68 28.37
CA GLY A 57 -1.64 -2.31 27.06
C GLY A 57 -1.50 -1.35 25.87
N ARG A 58 -0.81 -0.23 26.06
CA ARG A 58 -0.58 0.83 25.05
C ARG A 58 0.85 1.34 25.12
N GLU A 59 1.37 1.76 23.98
CA GLU A 59 2.58 2.59 23.94
C GLU A 59 2.18 4.02 24.29
N ASN A 60 2.80 4.59 25.32
CA ASN A 60 2.43 5.90 25.84
C ASN A 60 3.50 6.93 25.48
N ILE A 61 3.10 8.04 24.85
CA ILE A 61 3.96 9.17 24.52
C ILE A 61 3.41 10.45 25.16
N MET A 62 4.22 11.12 25.96
CA MET A 62 3.86 12.36 26.63
C MET A 62 4.60 13.56 26.04
N LEU A 63 3.85 14.57 25.59
CA LEU A 63 4.37 15.87 25.17
C LEU A 63 4.48 16.80 26.40
N THR A 64 5.70 17.24 26.71
CA THR A 64 5.97 18.09 27.89
C THR A 64 7.24 18.91 27.69
N LYS A 65 7.25 20.18 28.07
CA LYS A 65 8.47 21.02 28.02
C LYS A 65 9.58 20.56 28.98
N ASN A 66 9.26 19.70 29.94
CA ASN A 66 10.24 19.14 30.86
C ASN A 66 10.80 17.83 30.29
N ALA A 67 11.95 17.92 29.60
CA ALA A 67 12.61 16.78 28.98
C ALA A 67 13.16 15.75 30.00
N GLU A 68 13.44 16.18 31.23
CA GLU A 68 13.99 15.32 32.30
C GLU A 68 12.90 14.55 33.06
N LEU A 69 11.63 14.83 32.78
CA LEU A 69 10.52 14.16 33.45
C LEU A 69 10.47 12.68 33.06
N PHE A 70 10.82 11.81 34.01
CA PHE A 70 10.68 10.37 33.89
C PHE A 70 9.34 9.91 34.46
N VAL A 71 8.57 9.20 33.63
CA VAL A 71 7.37 8.47 34.06
C VAL A 71 7.50 7.03 33.58
N PRO A 72 7.38 6.02 34.45
CA PRO A 72 7.47 4.63 34.05
C PRO A 72 6.49 4.28 32.92
N ASN A 73 6.99 3.58 31.89
CA ASN A 73 6.23 3.17 30.71
C ASN A 73 5.68 4.32 29.85
N VAL A 74 6.27 5.51 29.93
CA VAL A 74 5.93 6.66 29.08
C VAL A 74 7.20 7.17 28.40
N GLN A 75 7.13 7.36 27.08
CA GLN A 75 8.18 8.03 26.32
C GLN A 75 7.93 9.54 26.31
N THR A 76 8.94 10.32 26.67
CA THR A 76 8.83 11.78 26.76
C THR A 76 9.27 12.43 25.44
N ALA A 77 8.45 13.35 24.94
CA ALA A 77 8.78 14.27 23.86
C ALA A 77 8.70 15.71 24.37
N ASP A 78 9.78 16.46 24.19
CA ASP A 78 9.91 17.87 24.58
C ASP A 78 9.59 18.85 23.46
N SER A 79 9.49 18.35 22.23
CA SER A 79 9.10 19.11 21.05
C SER A 79 8.28 18.26 20.07
N LEU A 80 7.67 18.90 19.07
CA LEU A 80 6.99 18.19 17.98
C LEU A 80 7.97 17.37 17.15
N GLU A 81 9.17 17.89 16.89
CA GLU A 81 10.22 17.15 16.20
C GLU A 81 10.53 15.84 16.94
N ARG A 82 10.74 15.92 18.26
CA ARG A 82 11.00 14.74 19.09
C ARG A 82 9.81 13.77 19.10
N LEU A 83 8.59 14.28 19.17
CA LEU A 83 7.38 13.46 19.08
C LEU A 83 7.35 12.68 17.76
N PHE A 84 7.58 13.33 16.62
CA PHE A 84 7.56 12.67 15.32
C PHE A 84 8.68 11.64 15.16
N GLU A 85 9.86 11.85 15.76
CA GLU A 85 10.91 10.82 15.80
C GLU A 85 10.46 9.55 16.54
N LEU A 86 9.76 9.71 17.66
CA LEU A 86 9.22 8.58 18.43
C LEU A 86 8.11 7.87 17.65
N LEU A 87 7.24 8.61 16.96
CA LEU A 87 6.19 8.03 16.12
C LEU A 87 6.77 7.26 14.93
N ASP A 88 7.82 7.77 14.28
CA ASP A 88 8.54 7.06 13.22
C ASP A 88 9.17 5.77 13.76
N LYS A 89 9.71 5.79 14.99
CA LYS A 89 10.22 4.60 15.67
C LYS A 89 9.12 3.58 15.94
N MET A 90 7.92 4.02 16.35
CA MET A 90 6.77 3.11 16.54
C MET A 90 6.33 2.51 15.21
N ASN A 91 6.29 3.29 14.13
CA ASN A 91 5.95 2.79 12.79
C ASN A 91 6.90 1.67 12.35
N ARG A 92 8.22 1.84 12.55
CA ARG A 92 9.21 0.80 12.25
C ARG A 92 9.08 -0.47 13.09
N LYS A 93 8.40 -0.40 14.24
CA LYS A 93 8.07 -1.57 15.09
C LYS A 93 6.77 -2.27 14.66
N GLY A 94 6.12 -1.81 13.58
CA GLY A 94 4.90 -2.40 13.05
C GLY A 94 3.60 -1.72 13.51
N PHE A 95 3.66 -0.56 14.16
CA PHE A 95 2.45 0.20 14.48
C PHE A 95 1.96 1.01 13.27
N GLU A 96 0.74 0.74 12.83
CA GLU A 96 0.07 1.50 11.77
C GLU A 96 -0.30 2.92 12.22
N ARG A 97 -0.43 3.85 11.27
CA ARG A 97 -0.69 5.28 11.55
C ARG A 97 -2.06 5.53 12.16
N ASP A 98 -3.02 4.68 11.84
CA ASP A 98 -4.41 4.76 12.29
C ASP A 98 -4.60 4.13 13.69
N ARG A 99 -3.56 3.44 14.18
CA ARG A 99 -3.37 2.94 15.55
C ARG A 99 -2.59 3.90 16.45
N MET A 100 -2.37 5.14 15.99
CA MET A 100 -1.74 6.23 16.76
C MET A 100 -2.78 7.30 17.09
N PHE A 101 -3.04 7.50 18.38
CA PHE A 101 -4.17 8.28 18.89
C PHE A 101 -3.70 9.50 19.67
N VAL A 102 -4.11 10.69 19.24
CA VAL A 102 -4.04 11.91 20.05
C VAL A 102 -5.22 11.89 21.02
N ILE A 103 -4.92 11.87 22.32
CA ILE A 103 -5.92 11.75 23.39
C ILE A 103 -5.95 12.99 24.31
N GLY A 104 -5.35 14.10 23.84
CA GLY A 104 -5.46 15.42 24.47
C GLY A 104 -4.31 15.79 25.41
N GLY A 105 -4.38 16.89 26.15
CA GLY A 105 -5.53 17.82 26.28
C GLY A 105 -5.53 18.92 25.23
N GLY A 106 -6.26 20.00 25.50
CA GLY A 106 -6.56 21.10 24.56
C GLY A 106 -5.34 21.58 23.74
N SER A 107 -4.23 21.92 24.41
CA SER A 107 -3.02 22.39 23.70
C SER A 107 -2.36 21.32 22.82
N VAL A 108 -2.50 20.04 23.17
CA VAL A 108 -1.97 18.93 22.37
C VAL A 108 -2.87 18.67 21.17
N TYR A 109 -4.19 18.73 21.36
CA TYR A 109 -5.14 18.68 20.26
C TYR A 109 -4.89 19.81 19.26
N GLU A 110 -4.75 21.05 19.72
CA GLU A 110 -4.48 22.22 18.87
C GLU A 110 -3.20 22.05 18.03
N GLN A 111 -2.09 21.65 18.67
CA GLN A 111 -0.81 21.44 17.99
C GLN A 111 -0.82 20.28 17.01
N LEU A 112 -1.58 19.21 17.31
CA LEU A 112 -1.56 17.98 16.53
C LEU A 112 -2.71 17.83 15.54
N LEU A 113 -3.78 18.64 15.66
CA LEU A 113 -4.93 18.59 14.77
C LEU A 113 -4.52 18.62 13.30
N PRO A 114 -3.57 19.47 12.84
CA PRO A 114 -3.10 19.47 11.44
C PRO A 114 -2.60 18.12 10.92
N PHE A 115 -2.18 17.21 11.81
CA PHE A 115 -1.61 15.89 11.48
C PHE A 115 -2.60 14.72 11.74
N VAL A 116 -3.84 15.05 12.07
CA VAL A 116 -4.93 14.10 12.34
C VAL A 116 -5.78 13.92 11.08
N SER A 117 -5.98 12.67 10.66
CA SER A 117 -6.82 12.30 9.51
C SER A 117 -8.27 12.06 9.90
N GLU A 118 -8.52 11.55 11.12
CA GLU A 118 -9.87 11.31 11.65
C GLU A 118 -9.97 11.69 13.12
N VAL A 119 -11.10 12.27 13.50
CA VAL A 119 -11.45 12.58 14.89
C VAL A 119 -12.65 11.73 15.29
N LEU A 120 -12.45 10.89 16.30
CA LEU A 120 -13.47 10.04 16.91
C LEU A 120 -14.05 10.81 18.10
N ILE A 121 -15.25 11.33 17.92
CA ILE A 121 -15.92 12.16 18.92
C ILE A 121 -16.98 11.36 19.67
N THR A 122 -16.99 11.48 20.99
CA THR A 122 -18.19 11.22 21.80
C THR A 122 -18.84 12.58 22.10
N ARG A 123 -20.01 12.83 21.50
CA ARG A 123 -20.71 14.13 21.55
C ARG A 123 -21.77 14.10 22.64
N PHE A 124 -21.66 14.95 23.66
CA PHE A 124 -22.72 15.17 24.64
C PHE A 124 -23.76 16.16 24.08
N ALA A 125 -25.04 15.92 24.39
CA ALA A 125 -26.15 16.74 23.91
C ALA A 125 -26.18 18.13 24.57
N ASP A 126 -25.80 18.18 25.84
CA ASP A 126 -25.81 19.40 26.66
C ASP A 126 -24.50 20.17 26.56
N ILE A 127 -24.52 21.40 27.08
CA ILE A 127 -23.34 22.25 27.27
C ILE A 127 -23.01 22.25 28.76
N TYR A 128 -21.74 22.08 29.09
CA TYR A 128 -21.23 22.11 30.46
C TYR A 128 -20.27 23.27 30.65
N GLU A 129 -20.01 23.64 31.90
CA GLU A 129 -18.96 24.59 32.20
C GLU A 129 -17.58 23.95 31.93
N ALA A 130 -16.79 24.55 31.05
CA ALA A 130 -15.50 24.03 30.60
C ALA A 130 -14.41 25.12 30.62
N ASP A 131 -13.20 24.76 31.06
CA ASP A 131 -12.01 25.63 30.99
C ASP A 131 -11.03 25.20 29.88
N ARG A 132 -11.32 24.08 29.24
CA ARG A 132 -10.57 23.53 28.10
C ARG A 132 -11.54 23.12 27.01
N HIS A 133 -11.14 23.40 25.78
CA HIS A 133 -11.93 23.15 24.60
C HIS A 133 -11.11 22.35 23.58
N PHE A 134 -11.80 21.52 22.81
CA PHE A 134 -11.30 20.98 21.55
C PHE A 134 -11.51 22.03 20.45
N PRO A 135 -10.66 22.09 19.41
CA PRO A 135 -10.92 22.97 18.27
C PRO A 135 -12.30 22.68 17.64
N ASN A 136 -13.12 23.70 17.44
CA ASN A 136 -14.47 23.55 16.88
C ASN A 136 -14.38 23.01 15.45
N LEU A 137 -14.91 21.80 15.21
CA LEU A 137 -14.90 21.18 13.88
C LEU A 137 -16.04 21.65 12.98
N ASP A 138 -17.14 22.15 13.54
CA ASP A 138 -18.23 22.73 12.75
C ASP A 138 -17.78 24.02 12.03
N GLU A 139 -16.79 24.72 12.59
CA GLU A 139 -16.16 25.91 12.02
C GLU A 139 -14.87 25.59 11.25
N ASN A 140 -14.48 24.31 11.15
CA ASN A 140 -13.25 23.89 10.49
C ASN A 140 -13.55 23.22 9.15
N GLU A 141 -13.43 23.99 8.06
CA GLU A 141 -13.66 23.52 6.69
C GLU A 141 -12.77 22.32 6.29
N GLN A 142 -11.69 22.06 7.03
CA GLN A 142 -10.81 20.91 6.80
C GLN A 142 -11.37 19.61 7.39
N PHE A 143 -12.55 19.58 8.02
CA PHE A 143 -13.16 18.36 8.54
C PHE A 143 -14.63 18.27 8.16
N ARG A 144 -15.09 17.04 7.91
CA ARG A 144 -16.51 16.74 7.64
C ARG A 144 -16.95 15.55 8.47
N LEU A 145 -18.18 15.62 8.97
CA LEU A 145 -18.85 14.49 9.61
C LEU A 145 -19.12 13.41 8.55
N ILE A 146 -18.66 12.18 8.79
CA ILE A 146 -18.86 11.05 7.88
C ILE A 146 -19.73 9.94 8.47
N GLU A 147 -19.83 9.87 9.80
CA GLU A 147 -20.62 8.87 10.49
C GLU A 147 -21.14 9.46 11.79
N LYS A 148 -22.39 9.14 12.13
CA LYS A 148 -23.03 9.52 13.39
C LYS A 148 -23.92 8.38 13.86
N SER A 149 -23.74 7.95 15.11
CA SER A 149 -24.63 6.97 15.74
C SER A 149 -25.93 7.63 16.19
N ASP A 150 -26.92 6.79 16.52
CA ASP A 150 -28.06 7.23 17.30
C ASP A 150 -27.64 7.79 18.66
N TRP A 151 -28.46 8.68 19.21
CA TRP A 151 -28.33 9.16 20.57
C TRP A 151 -28.59 8.03 21.57
N GLN A 152 -27.74 7.98 22.59
CA GLN A 152 -27.77 7.04 23.69
C GLN A 152 -27.82 7.83 25.01
N THR A 153 -28.23 7.17 26.09
CA THR A 153 -28.31 7.81 27.40
C THR A 153 -27.70 6.90 28.47
N GLU A 154 -26.82 7.47 29.30
CA GLU A 154 -26.27 6.83 30.50
C GLU A 154 -26.50 7.76 31.69
N GLY A 155 -27.39 7.36 32.60
CA GLY A 155 -27.84 8.23 33.69
C GLY A 155 -28.57 9.46 33.14
N ASP A 156 -28.07 10.64 33.47
CA ASP A 156 -28.57 11.95 33.02
C ASP A 156 -27.82 12.48 31.78
N VAL A 157 -26.85 11.74 31.24
CA VAL A 157 -26.04 12.18 30.10
C VAL A 157 -26.54 11.56 28.81
N SER A 158 -27.01 12.40 27.87
CA SER A 158 -27.31 11.99 26.50
C SER A 158 -26.10 12.24 25.58
N PHE A 159 -25.72 11.23 24.79
CA PHE A 159 -24.54 11.29 23.94
C PHE A 159 -24.67 10.47 22.65
N CYS A 160 -23.90 10.80 21.62
CA CYS A 160 -23.75 9.99 20.41
C CYS A 160 -22.27 9.89 20.01
N TYR A 161 -21.95 8.95 19.13
CA TYR A 161 -20.61 8.83 18.54
C TYR A 161 -20.61 9.46 17.15
N GLU A 162 -19.59 10.29 16.89
CA GLU A 162 -19.38 10.94 15.61
C GLU A 162 -17.97 10.58 15.10
N THR A 163 -17.88 10.26 13.81
CA THR A 163 -16.60 10.14 13.11
C THR A 163 -16.47 11.31 12.15
N TRP A 164 -15.49 12.16 12.41
CA TRP A 164 -15.13 13.27 11.53
C TRP A 164 -13.87 12.89 10.76
N ARG A 165 -13.88 13.11 9.45
CA ARG A 165 -12.72 12.87 8.59
C ARG A 165 -12.22 14.19 8.06
N ARG A 166 -10.90 14.35 8.04
CA ARG A 166 -10.26 15.49 7.40
C ARG A 166 -10.70 15.54 5.93
N VAL A 167 -11.36 16.62 5.55
CA VAL A 167 -11.52 17.01 4.15
C VAL A 167 -10.14 17.43 3.70
N VAL A 168 -9.60 16.68 2.75
CA VAL A 168 -8.42 17.14 2.03
C VAL A 168 -8.97 17.94 0.86
N PRO A 169 -8.80 19.29 0.83
CA PRO A 169 -9.36 20.09 -0.24
C PRO A 169 -8.78 19.63 -1.57
N ASP A 170 -9.66 19.51 -2.57
CA ASP A 170 -9.25 19.23 -3.93
C ASP A 170 -8.72 20.52 -4.55
N VAL A 171 -7.39 20.67 -4.55
CA VAL A 171 -6.75 21.88 -5.05
C VAL A 171 -6.35 21.67 -6.50
N SER A 172 -7.05 22.37 -7.41
CA SER A 172 -6.69 22.37 -8.83
C SER A 172 -5.30 22.98 -9.03
N VAL A 173 -4.38 22.24 -9.65
CA VAL A 173 -3.00 22.72 -9.91
C VAL A 173 -3.05 23.86 -10.93
N LYS A 174 -2.50 25.04 -10.59
CA LYS A 174 -2.38 26.16 -11.55
C LYS A 174 -1.05 26.14 -12.29
N GLU A 175 0.02 25.77 -11.61
CA GLU A 175 1.36 25.72 -12.19
C GLU A 175 2.12 24.51 -11.63
N ALA A 176 2.93 23.87 -12.47
CA ALA A 176 3.93 22.90 -12.05
C ALA A 176 5.26 23.31 -12.70
N ARG A 177 6.35 23.29 -11.93
CA ARG A 177 7.67 23.73 -12.40
C ARG A 177 8.80 22.95 -11.76
N LYS A 178 9.88 22.75 -12.50
CA LYS A 178 11.13 22.23 -11.96
C LYS A 178 11.72 23.24 -10.96
N ILE A 179 12.16 22.76 -9.80
CA ILE A 179 12.73 23.61 -8.75
C ILE A 179 14.11 23.10 -8.31
N ASP A 180 14.97 24.03 -7.86
CA ASP A 180 16.24 23.67 -7.21
C ASP A 180 15.93 23.08 -5.82
N TRP A 181 16.39 21.85 -5.58
CA TRP A 181 16.24 21.15 -4.30
C TRP A 181 16.75 21.96 -3.10
N ARG A 182 17.72 22.86 -3.31
CA ARG A 182 18.26 23.74 -2.26
C ARG A 182 17.21 24.70 -1.71
N ILE A 183 16.19 25.04 -2.49
CA ILE A 183 15.05 25.89 -2.08
C ILE A 183 14.17 25.13 -1.07
N LEU A 184 13.86 23.86 -1.34
CA LEU A 184 13.08 22.98 -0.43
C LEU A 184 13.79 22.68 0.89
N SER A 185 15.13 22.61 0.90
CA SER A 185 15.90 22.38 2.13
C SER A 185 15.79 23.53 3.16
N ARG A 186 15.36 24.72 2.70
CA ARG A 186 15.24 25.96 3.49
C ARG A 186 13.80 26.23 3.95
N GLN A 187 12.80 25.78 3.20
CA GLN A 187 11.40 25.84 3.61
C GLN A 187 10.95 24.47 4.11
N ASN A 188 10.94 24.32 5.43
CA ASN A 188 10.51 23.15 6.20
C ASN A 188 9.82 22.03 5.37
N PRO A 189 10.57 21.07 4.78
CA PRO A 189 10.02 19.99 3.95
C PRO A 189 9.48 18.89 4.87
N GLY A 190 8.52 19.27 5.71
CA GLY A 190 7.99 18.51 6.84
C GLY A 190 7.51 17.11 6.49
N ASP A 191 7.17 16.88 5.22
CA ASP A 191 6.46 15.69 4.77
C ASP A 191 7.22 14.83 3.74
N ALA A 192 8.39 15.29 3.24
CA ALA A 192 9.05 14.69 2.05
C ALA A 192 9.81 13.40 2.30
N LEU A 193 10.40 13.27 3.49
CA LEU A 193 11.33 12.20 3.79
C LEU A 193 11.16 11.80 5.25
N ARG A 194 10.96 10.50 5.51
CA ARG A 194 10.91 9.97 6.89
C ARG A 194 12.28 10.15 7.57
N GLY A 195 12.30 10.49 8.87
CA GLY A 195 13.54 10.69 9.65
C GLY A 195 13.70 12.07 10.28
N THR A 196 14.78 12.29 11.02
CA THR A 196 15.12 13.57 11.68
C THR A 196 15.48 14.65 10.66
N LEU A 197 15.39 15.94 10.98
CA LEU A 197 15.84 17.05 10.11
C LEU A 197 17.26 16.84 9.55
N LYS A 198 18.14 16.24 10.36
CA LYS A 198 19.51 15.87 9.96
C LYS A 198 19.53 14.71 8.96
N GLN A 199 18.70 13.69 9.15
CA GLN A 199 18.54 12.58 8.20
C GLN A 199 17.84 13.01 6.92
N ARG A 200 16.87 13.94 6.99
CA ARG A 200 16.19 14.52 5.83
C ARG A 200 17.14 15.36 4.99
N ARG A 201 17.98 16.18 5.63
CA ARG A 201 19.06 16.90 4.96
C ARG A 201 20.08 15.95 4.36
N ALA A 202 20.54 14.94 5.10
CA ALA A 202 21.46 13.93 4.57
C ALA A 202 20.87 13.14 3.40
N ALA A 203 19.59 12.76 3.47
CA ALA A 203 18.88 12.12 2.38
C ALA A 203 18.79 13.07 1.18
N LEU A 204 18.23 14.28 1.30
CA LEU A 204 18.14 15.26 0.21
C LEU A 204 19.51 15.59 -0.40
N GLN A 205 20.54 15.66 0.44
CA GLN A 205 21.92 15.91 0.03
C GLN A 205 22.50 14.70 -0.72
N GLN A 206 22.20 13.48 -0.29
CA GLN A 206 22.53 12.24 -1.01
C GLN A 206 21.72 12.10 -2.32
N PHE A 207 20.44 12.53 -2.35
CA PHE A 207 19.61 12.64 -3.56
C PHE A 207 20.25 13.62 -4.55
N ALA A 208 20.71 14.79 -4.07
CA ALA A 208 21.36 15.83 -4.87
C ALA A 208 22.78 15.45 -5.36
N GLU A 209 23.55 14.71 -4.58
CA GLU A 209 24.92 14.30 -4.91
C GLU A 209 24.99 13.28 -6.05
N THR A 210 23.89 12.55 -6.34
CA THR A 210 23.84 11.60 -7.47
C THR A 210 23.62 12.26 -8.83
N GLY A 211 23.23 13.54 -8.88
CA GLY A 211 23.08 14.33 -10.11
C GLY A 211 22.03 13.84 -11.11
N ARG A 212 21.27 12.78 -10.80
CA ARG A 212 20.32 12.13 -11.73
C ARG A 212 18.86 12.47 -11.45
N GLN A 213 18.52 13.19 -10.40
CA GLN A 213 17.13 13.29 -9.90
C GLN A 213 16.60 14.73 -9.99
N SER A 214 15.32 14.91 -10.35
CA SER A 214 14.66 16.22 -10.47
C SER A 214 13.57 16.36 -9.41
N ILE A 215 13.34 17.58 -8.93
CA ILE A 215 12.18 17.89 -8.08
C ILE A 215 11.27 18.86 -8.80
N TYR A 216 9.99 18.53 -8.85
CA TYR A 216 8.95 19.37 -9.44
C TYR A 216 8.08 19.91 -8.32
N ALA A 217 8.00 21.22 -8.17
CA ALA A 217 7.03 21.84 -7.27
C ALA A 217 5.71 22.01 -8.02
N ILE A 218 4.63 21.85 -7.27
CA ILE A 218 3.26 22.00 -7.74
C ILE A 218 2.64 23.11 -6.91
N SER A 219 2.07 24.11 -7.56
CA SER A 219 1.50 25.28 -6.89
C SER A 219 0.09 25.62 -7.36
N HIS A 220 -0.67 26.18 -6.43
CA HIS A 220 -1.93 26.87 -6.69
C HIS A 220 -1.81 28.30 -6.19
N ASP A 221 -2.05 29.29 -7.07
CA ASP A 221 -1.99 30.72 -6.72
C ASP A 221 -0.70 31.17 -5.98
N ASN A 222 0.44 30.63 -6.42
CA ASN A 222 1.78 30.83 -5.84
C ASN A 222 2.05 30.15 -4.49
N ASP A 223 1.06 29.48 -3.90
CA ASP A 223 1.27 28.61 -2.75
C ASP A 223 1.69 27.22 -3.22
N GLU A 224 2.83 26.73 -2.73
CA GLU A 224 3.29 25.37 -2.99
C GLU A 224 2.35 24.38 -2.30
N ILE A 225 1.74 23.47 -3.05
CA ILE A 225 0.77 22.50 -2.51
C ILE A 225 1.33 21.08 -2.46
N GLY A 226 2.37 20.80 -3.25
CA GLY A 226 3.09 19.53 -3.23
C GLY A 226 4.35 19.56 -4.07
N TYR A 227 5.08 18.45 -4.06
CA TYR A 227 6.23 18.23 -4.94
C TYR A 227 6.30 16.77 -5.40
N VAL A 228 6.80 16.58 -6.62
CA VAL A 228 7.20 15.28 -7.15
C VAL A 228 8.69 15.13 -7.00
N LEU A 229 9.11 14.12 -6.26
CA LEU A 229 10.47 13.61 -6.31
C LEU A 229 10.56 12.68 -7.51
N PHE A 230 11.18 13.16 -8.58
CA PHE A 230 11.43 12.38 -9.77
C PHE A 230 12.83 11.77 -9.70
N ALA A 231 12.87 10.44 -9.62
CA ALA A 231 14.10 9.68 -9.61
C ALA A 231 14.15 8.80 -10.85
N PRO A 232 14.74 9.29 -11.96
CA PRO A 232 15.02 8.43 -13.09
C PRO A 232 16.14 7.49 -12.66
N GLU A 233 15.76 6.27 -12.32
CA GLU A 233 16.70 5.17 -12.38
C GLU A 233 16.93 4.92 -13.86
N ILE A 234 18.03 5.46 -14.38
CA ILE A 234 18.42 5.23 -15.77
C ILE A 234 18.78 3.75 -15.87
N ILE A 235 17.87 2.98 -16.44
CA ILE A 235 18.06 1.57 -16.72
C ILE A 235 17.69 1.35 -18.18
N GLY A 236 18.69 1.09 -19.02
CA GLY A 236 18.52 1.31 -20.46
C GLY A 236 18.08 2.76 -20.75
N ALA A 237 17.46 3.03 -21.90
CA ALA A 237 17.07 4.40 -22.27
C ALA A 237 15.65 4.80 -21.78
N ASP A 238 14.89 3.94 -21.07
CA ASP A 238 13.44 3.91 -21.31
C ASP A 238 12.46 3.93 -20.08
N ALA A 239 12.89 3.89 -18.81
CA ALA A 239 11.94 3.84 -17.67
C ALA A 239 12.34 4.70 -16.45
N ALA A 240 11.36 5.26 -15.69
CA ALA A 240 11.63 6.02 -14.45
C ALA A 240 10.57 5.83 -13.35
N SER A 241 10.95 6.18 -12.12
CA SER A 241 10.06 6.19 -10.96
C SER A 241 9.91 7.60 -10.38
N ALA A 242 8.73 7.90 -9.87
CA ALA A 242 8.45 9.14 -9.17
C ALA A 242 7.65 8.88 -7.89
N VAL A 243 7.91 9.69 -6.89
CA VAL A 243 7.07 9.74 -5.69
C VAL A 243 6.51 11.14 -5.58
N LEU A 244 5.18 11.22 -5.62
CA LEU A 244 4.45 12.46 -5.42
C LEU A 244 4.08 12.58 -3.95
N HIS A 245 4.62 13.62 -3.36
CA HIS A 245 4.25 14.02 -2.02
C HIS A 245 3.41 15.28 -2.14
N SER A 246 2.15 15.17 -1.73
CA SER A 246 1.25 16.31 -1.68
C SER A 246 0.77 16.50 -0.26
N ARG A 247 0.62 17.77 0.15
CA ARG A 247 -0.06 18.12 1.40
C ARG A 247 -1.59 18.09 1.24
N PHE A 248 -2.05 17.92 0.01
CA PHE A 248 -3.45 17.97 -0.40
C PHE A 248 -3.81 16.76 -1.27
N SER A 249 -5.10 16.45 -1.37
CA SER A 249 -5.60 15.53 -2.37
C SER A 249 -5.52 16.24 -3.69
N LEU A 250 -5.13 15.50 -4.71
CA LEU A 250 -4.99 16.01 -6.05
C LEU A 250 -6.11 15.43 -6.89
N SER A 251 -6.86 16.31 -7.55
CA SER A 251 -7.80 15.94 -8.60
C SER A 251 -7.11 15.14 -9.70
N GLY A 252 -7.90 14.40 -10.48
CA GLY A 252 -7.41 13.83 -11.73
C GLY A 252 -6.79 14.87 -12.65
N SER A 253 -7.40 16.05 -12.80
CA SER A 253 -6.86 17.15 -13.60
C SER A 253 -5.53 17.71 -13.10
N ALA A 254 -5.30 17.70 -11.78
CA ALA A 254 -4.02 18.05 -11.17
C ALA A 254 -2.95 17.00 -11.52
N LEU A 255 -3.28 15.71 -11.39
CA LEU A 255 -2.41 14.61 -11.78
C LEU A 255 -2.08 14.64 -13.28
N THR A 256 -3.07 14.89 -14.14
CA THR A 256 -2.90 15.06 -15.59
C THR A 256 -1.86 16.14 -15.89
N LYS A 257 -1.93 17.31 -15.26
CA LYS A 257 -0.94 18.39 -15.44
C LYS A 257 0.46 17.99 -15.00
N ILE A 258 0.58 17.29 -13.87
CA ILE A 258 1.87 16.81 -13.34
C ILE A 258 2.50 15.80 -14.30
N LEU A 259 1.72 14.82 -14.76
CA LEU A 259 2.17 13.79 -15.68
C LEU A 259 2.57 14.39 -17.02
N SER A 260 1.77 15.31 -17.59
CA SER A 260 2.11 16.02 -18.83
C SER A 260 3.48 16.69 -18.71
N LEU A 261 3.71 17.47 -17.64
CA LEU A 261 4.98 18.16 -17.44
C LEU A 261 6.17 17.18 -17.39
N ILE A 262 6.02 16.06 -16.68
CA ILE A 262 7.11 15.07 -16.57
C ILE A 262 7.37 14.41 -17.94
N PHE A 263 6.32 14.01 -18.67
CA PHE A 263 6.51 13.41 -19.99
C PHE A 263 7.02 14.42 -21.04
N ASP A 264 6.66 15.70 -20.93
CA ASP A 264 7.13 16.77 -21.82
C ASP A 264 8.62 17.07 -21.59
N GLU A 265 9.07 17.15 -20.34
CA GLU A 265 10.49 17.36 -20.01
C GLU A 265 11.36 16.13 -20.28
N HIS A 266 10.78 14.93 -20.24
CA HIS A 266 11.49 13.67 -20.45
C HIS A 266 10.92 12.92 -21.66
N PRO A 267 11.24 13.35 -22.91
CA PRO A 267 10.71 12.71 -24.11
C PRO A 267 11.20 11.27 -24.33
N GLY A 268 12.23 10.80 -23.62
CA GLY A 268 12.64 9.39 -23.59
C GLY A 268 11.95 8.56 -22.50
N LEU A 269 11.07 9.16 -21.69
CA LEU A 269 10.36 8.44 -20.64
C LEU A 269 9.18 7.67 -21.22
N TYR A 270 9.19 6.34 -21.11
CA TYR A 270 8.10 5.51 -21.61
C TYR A 270 7.16 5.03 -20.51
N SER A 271 7.66 4.81 -19.29
CA SER A 271 6.87 4.39 -18.14
C SER A 271 7.25 5.18 -16.90
N LEU A 272 6.25 5.63 -16.15
CA LEU A 272 6.37 6.35 -14.90
C LEU A 272 5.48 5.68 -13.84
N VAL A 273 6.10 5.24 -12.74
CA VAL A 273 5.36 4.81 -11.55
C VAL A 273 5.32 5.98 -10.57
N LEU A 274 4.13 6.41 -10.19
CA LEU A 274 3.84 7.53 -9.30
C LEU A 274 3.14 7.01 -8.03
N SER A 275 3.80 7.09 -6.88
CA SER A 275 3.13 6.86 -5.59
C SER A 275 2.65 8.19 -5.03
N ALA A 276 1.35 8.29 -4.70
CA ALA A 276 0.74 9.45 -4.08
C ALA A 276 0.09 9.10 -2.73
N ASP A 277 0.37 9.90 -1.70
CA ASP A 277 -0.38 9.90 -0.45
C ASP A 277 -1.65 10.77 -0.63
N GLN A 278 -2.80 10.33 -0.13
CA GLN A 278 -4.07 11.08 -0.09
C GLN A 278 -4.73 11.44 -1.44
N CYS A 279 -4.60 10.62 -2.49
CA CYS A 279 -5.39 10.83 -3.71
C CYS A 279 -6.79 10.19 -3.59
N THR A 280 -7.85 10.99 -3.67
CA THR A 280 -9.22 10.56 -3.30
C THR A 280 -10.09 10.06 -4.45
N ALA A 281 -9.74 10.30 -5.71
CA ALA A 281 -10.49 9.79 -6.85
C ALA A 281 -9.65 9.88 -8.12
N LEU A 282 -9.54 8.78 -8.87
CA LEU A 282 -8.73 8.68 -10.07
C LEU A 282 -9.60 8.74 -11.32
N ASP A 283 -10.34 9.83 -11.45
CA ASP A 283 -10.80 10.27 -12.77
C ASP A 283 -9.65 11.08 -13.39
N ILE A 284 -8.51 10.43 -13.64
CA ILE A 284 -7.44 11.06 -14.40
C ILE A 284 -7.98 11.30 -15.79
N ASP A 285 -8.13 12.57 -16.16
CA ASP A 285 -8.51 12.96 -17.50
C ASP A 285 -7.56 12.27 -18.49
N GLN A 286 -8.10 11.66 -19.55
CA GLN A 286 -7.32 10.96 -20.56
C GLN A 286 -6.21 11.89 -21.07
N LEU A 287 -4.97 11.57 -20.72
CA LEU A 287 -3.81 12.20 -21.31
C LEU A 287 -3.70 11.71 -22.76
N PRO A 288 -3.51 12.62 -23.74
CA PRO A 288 -3.16 12.20 -25.08
C PRO A 288 -1.87 11.40 -24.99
N ASP A 289 -1.89 10.21 -25.57
CA ASP A 289 -0.76 9.31 -25.62
C ASP A 289 -0.17 8.88 -24.26
N VAL A 290 -0.99 8.75 -23.20
CA VAL A 290 -0.57 8.08 -21.96
C VAL A 290 -1.70 7.21 -21.41
N THR A 291 -1.45 5.91 -21.28
CA THR A 291 -2.33 4.98 -20.56
C THR A 291 -1.99 5.06 -19.07
N THR A 292 -3.00 5.22 -18.22
CA THR A 292 -2.82 5.25 -16.77
C THR A 292 -3.52 4.06 -16.12
N THR A 293 -2.79 3.35 -15.25
CA THR A 293 -3.32 2.28 -14.42
C THR A 293 -3.19 2.68 -12.96
N VAL A 294 -4.32 2.60 -12.27
CA VAL A 294 -4.36 2.72 -10.82
C VAL A 294 -4.12 1.35 -10.21
N LEU A 295 -3.16 1.28 -9.30
CA LEU A 295 -2.97 0.16 -8.41
C LEU A 295 -3.31 0.63 -6.99
N PRO A 296 -4.18 -0.08 -6.25
CA PRO A 296 -4.44 0.23 -4.84
C PRO A 296 -3.12 0.12 -4.07
N GLY A 297 -2.79 1.14 -3.27
CA GLY A 297 -1.56 1.16 -2.52
C GLY A 297 -1.56 0.19 -1.35
N VAL A 298 -0.39 0.00 -0.75
CA VAL A 298 -0.13 -0.87 0.42
C VAL A 298 -0.88 -0.42 1.68
N SER A 299 -1.55 0.73 1.64
CA SER A 299 -2.37 1.29 2.72
C SER A 299 -3.58 1.99 2.12
N ALA A 300 -4.71 2.01 2.84
CA ALA A 300 -5.96 2.65 2.40
C ALA A 300 -5.82 4.11 1.92
N ASP A 301 -4.78 4.83 2.36
CA ASP A 301 -4.54 6.23 2.03
C ASP A 301 -3.51 6.45 0.89
N ARG A 302 -3.02 5.38 0.25
CA ARG A 302 -2.02 5.45 -0.82
C ARG A 302 -2.58 4.97 -2.14
N VAL A 303 -2.29 5.72 -3.19
CA VAL A 303 -2.57 5.35 -4.57
C VAL A 303 -1.25 5.19 -5.29
N LEU A 304 -1.13 4.10 -6.05
CA LEU A 304 -0.06 3.95 -7.01
C LEU A 304 -0.65 4.14 -8.41
N LEU A 305 -0.01 4.98 -9.20
CA LEU A 305 -0.36 5.22 -10.59
C LEU A 305 0.79 4.77 -11.47
N VAL A 306 0.51 3.93 -12.46
CA VAL A 306 1.47 3.60 -13.52
C VAL A 306 1.01 4.31 -14.78
N ALA A 307 1.86 5.16 -15.35
CA ALA A 307 1.58 5.91 -16.57
C ALA A 307 2.54 5.47 -17.68
N THR A 308 2.02 5.10 -18.85
CA THR A 308 2.82 4.58 -19.98
C THR A 308 2.41 5.17 -21.31
N ARG A 309 3.37 5.49 -22.19
CA ARG A 309 3.09 5.91 -23.57
C ARG A 309 2.57 4.74 -24.43
N PRO A 310 1.69 4.95 -25.44
CA PRO A 310 0.88 3.91 -26.07
C PRO A 310 1.62 3.19 -27.20
N ASN A 311 2.67 3.83 -27.75
CA ASN A 311 3.54 3.24 -28.77
C ASN A 311 4.45 2.14 -28.18
N PHE A 312 4.45 2.00 -26.86
CA PHE A 312 4.98 0.84 -26.16
C PHE A 312 3.76 0.00 -25.78
N SER A 313 3.83 -1.31 -26.03
CA SER A 313 2.75 -2.24 -25.68
C SER A 313 2.16 -1.82 -24.33
N ARG A 314 0.84 -1.62 -24.26
CA ARG A 314 0.15 -1.51 -22.97
C ARG A 314 0.74 -2.62 -22.10
N LEU A 315 1.40 -2.30 -20.99
CA LEU A 315 2.00 -3.31 -20.13
C LEU A 315 1.55 -2.97 -18.73
N THR A 316 0.32 -3.36 -18.43
CA THR A 316 -0.23 -3.30 -17.09
C THR A 316 0.40 -4.42 -16.28
N VAL A 317 0.89 -4.13 -15.07
CA VAL A 317 1.38 -5.16 -14.14
C VAL A 317 0.43 -5.30 -12.96
N GLY A 318 0.27 -6.53 -12.48
CA GLY A 318 -0.52 -6.86 -11.31
C GLY A 318 0.23 -7.81 -10.38
N PHE A 319 -0.03 -7.75 -9.07
CA PHE A 319 0.60 -8.62 -8.08
C PHE A 319 -0.46 -9.27 -7.20
N TYR A 320 -0.54 -10.59 -7.23
CA TYR A 320 -1.44 -11.37 -6.40
C TYR A 320 -0.64 -12.07 -5.29
N PRO A 321 -0.91 -11.85 -4.00
CA PRO A 321 -0.15 -12.52 -2.94
C PRO A 321 -0.56 -13.98 -2.77
N PHE A 322 0.43 -14.80 -2.44
CA PHE A 322 0.24 -16.20 -2.04
C PHE A 322 1.22 -16.56 -0.91
N GLU A 323 1.14 -17.79 -0.38
CA GLU A 323 1.88 -18.18 0.83
C GLU A 323 3.40 -17.88 0.77
N LEU A 324 4.04 -18.12 -0.37
CA LEU A 324 5.49 -17.97 -0.51
C LEU A 324 5.94 -16.60 -1.05
N GLY A 325 5.01 -15.72 -1.47
CA GLY A 325 5.36 -14.43 -2.07
C GLY A 325 4.25 -13.82 -2.93
N LEU A 326 4.60 -13.38 -4.14
CA LEU A 326 3.67 -12.76 -5.10
C LEU A 326 3.66 -13.53 -6.43
N VAL A 327 2.49 -13.64 -7.04
CA VAL A 327 2.32 -13.94 -8.46
C VAL A 327 2.27 -12.60 -9.19
N ALA A 328 3.31 -12.29 -9.94
CA ALA A 328 3.40 -11.10 -10.77
C ALA A 328 2.82 -11.42 -12.16
N LEU A 329 1.86 -10.61 -12.60
CA LEU A 329 1.14 -10.73 -13.86
C LEU A 329 1.44 -9.52 -14.73
N GLN A 330 1.47 -9.74 -16.03
CA GLN A 330 1.55 -8.69 -17.03
C GLN A 330 0.45 -8.85 -18.06
N SER A 331 -0.20 -7.75 -18.44
CA SER A 331 -1.29 -7.68 -19.41
C SER A 331 -1.05 -6.57 -20.42
N ASP A 332 -1.51 -6.78 -21.66
CA ASP A 332 -1.59 -5.73 -22.69
C ASP A 332 -2.97 -5.09 -22.86
N GLY A 333 -3.86 -5.38 -21.91
CA GLY A 333 -5.26 -4.95 -21.93
C GLY A 333 -6.16 -5.86 -22.78
N GLU A 334 -5.58 -6.77 -23.57
CA GLU A 334 -6.32 -7.79 -24.33
C GLU A 334 -6.03 -9.20 -23.82
N ALA A 335 -4.80 -9.47 -23.38
CA ALA A 335 -4.38 -10.76 -22.86
C ALA A 335 -3.24 -10.68 -21.83
N ILE A 336 -3.10 -11.75 -21.02
CA ILE A 336 -1.93 -11.96 -20.17
C ILE A 336 -0.72 -12.27 -21.05
N THR A 337 0.37 -11.51 -20.84
CA THR A 337 1.61 -11.61 -21.62
C THR A 337 2.74 -12.28 -20.85
N SER A 338 2.73 -12.24 -19.51
CA SER A 338 3.64 -13.02 -18.67
C SER A 338 3.13 -13.22 -17.25
N VAL A 339 3.60 -14.30 -16.62
CA VAL A 339 3.38 -14.67 -15.22
C VAL A 339 4.70 -15.09 -14.59
N GLU A 340 5.04 -14.52 -13.44
CA GLU A 340 6.24 -14.84 -12.67
C GLU A 340 5.91 -15.04 -11.19
N PHE A 341 6.59 -15.98 -10.54
CA PHE A 341 6.51 -16.17 -9.09
C PHE A 341 7.68 -15.48 -8.40
N LEU A 342 7.38 -14.43 -7.64
CA LEU A 342 8.36 -13.69 -6.85
C LEU A 342 8.30 -14.19 -5.40
N GLN A 343 9.39 -14.79 -4.92
CA GLN A 343 9.43 -15.37 -3.58
C GLN A 343 9.87 -14.35 -2.52
N ASN A 344 9.27 -14.42 -1.32
CA ASN A 344 9.71 -13.64 -0.17
C ASN A 344 11.19 -13.96 0.14
N GLY A 345 11.99 -12.92 0.32
CA GLY A 345 13.43 -13.03 0.57
C GLY A 345 14.27 -13.27 -0.69
N ALA A 346 13.67 -13.30 -1.90
CA ALA A 346 14.40 -13.36 -3.16
C ALA A 346 14.56 -11.98 -3.79
N ILE A 347 15.65 -11.80 -4.54
CA ILE A 347 15.88 -10.59 -5.34
C ILE A 347 14.92 -10.60 -6.53
N VAL A 348 14.21 -9.50 -6.75
CA VAL A 348 13.39 -9.31 -7.94
C VAL A 348 14.27 -8.86 -9.09
N SER A 349 14.57 -9.79 -10.00
CA SER A 349 15.42 -9.56 -11.17
C SER A 349 14.70 -8.82 -12.29
N ASP A 350 13.42 -9.09 -12.49
CA ASP A 350 12.64 -8.39 -13.51
C ASP A 350 12.39 -6.95 -13.10
N GLU A 351 12.94 -6.06 -13.90
CA GLU A 351 12.95 -4.64 -13.63
C GLU A 351 11.56 -4.01 -13.67
N ARG A 352 10.67 -4.52 -14.53
CA ARG A 352 9.30 -4.04 -14.70
C ARG A 352 8.51 -4.25 -13.42
N PHE A 353 8.74 -5.38 -12.76
CA PHE A 353 8.18 -5.68 -11.44
C PHE A 353 8.89 -4.92 -10.34
N ARG A 354 10.23 -4.82 -10.39
CA ARG A 354 11.04 -4.13 -9.38
C ARG A 354 10.62 -2.67 -9.20
N MET A 355 10.40 -1.92 -10.28
CA MET A 355 9.98 -0.51 -10.19
C MET A 355 8.67 -0.34 -9.42
N THR A 356 7.67 -1.14 -9.78
CA THR A 356 6.35 -1.10 -9.15
C THR A 356 6.43 -1.55 -7.69
N LEU A 357 7.15 -2.64 -7.41
CA LEU A 357 7.34 -3.16 -6.05
C LEU A 357 8.16 -2.22 -5.16
N ARG A 358 9.15 -1.50 -5.70
CA ARG A 358 9.88 -0.43 -4.99
C ARG A 358 8.95 0.70 -4.59
N ALA A 359 8.11 1.16 -5.52
CA ALA A 359 7.15 2.22 -5.25
C ALA A 359 6.09 1.78 -4.21
N MET A 360 5.69 0.51 -4.25
CA MET A 360 4.88 -0.12 -3.21
C MET A 360 5.63 -0.39 -1.90
N ARG A 361 6.96 -0.20 -1.84
CA ARG A 361 7.79 -0.53 -0.67
C ARG A 361 7.72 -2.00 -0.27
N CYS A 362 7.54 -2.87 -1.26
CA CYS A 362 7.61 -4.31 -1.12
C CYS A 362 9.04 -4.83 -1.27
N LEU A 363 10.01 -3.98 -1.60
CA LEU A 363 11.43 -4.34 -1.70
C LEU A 363 12.25 -3.67 -0.60
N ASP A 364 13.30 -4.37 -0.14
CA ASP A 364 14.36 -3.75 0.65
C ASP A 364 15.34 -2.97 -0.22
N ARG A 365 16.41 -2.46 0.40
CA ARG A 365 17.47 -1.70 -0.28
C ARG A 365 18.28 -2.50 -1.31
N ASN A 366 18.16 -3.83 -1.31
CA ASN A 366 18.86 -4.76 -2.19
C ASN A 366 17.90 -5.41 -3.19
N ASP A 367 16.72 -4.84 -3.42
CA ASP A 367 15.66 -5.39 -4.29
C ASP A 367 15.12 -6.75 -3.87
N THR A 368 15.31 -7.08 -2.61
CA THR A 368 14.79 -8.31 -2.04
C THR A 368 13.34 -8.11 -1.65
N LEU A 369 12.46 -9.00 -2.11
CA LEU A 369 11.04 -8.96 -1.76
C LEU A 369 10.87 -9.16 -0.25
N ILE A 370 10.37 -8.13 0.43
CA ILE A 370 10.07 -8.17 1.85
C ILE A 370 8.61 -8.57 2.07
N ARG A 371 8.40 -9.42 3.07
CA ARG A 371 7.07 -9.89 3.46
C ARG A 371 6.24 -8.69 3.95
N GLN A 372 5.22 -8.32 3.20
CA GLN A 372 4.19 -7.37 3.64
C GLN A 372 2.80 -7.98 3.50
N SER A 373 1.94 -7.51 4.42
CA SER A 373 0.49 -7.71 4.61
C SER A 373 -0.24 -8.77 3.77
N GLN A 374 -1.07 -9.58 4.45
CA GLN A 374 -1.99 -10.54 3.86
C GLN A 374 -3.13 -9.89 3.05
N ASP A 375 -3.19 -8.57 2.94
CA ASP A 375 -4.19 -7.93 2.07
C ASP A 375 -3.80 -8.15 0.60
N PRO A 376 -4.61 -8.89 -0.18
CA PRO A 376 -4.48 -8.88 -1.61
C PRO A 376 -4.58 -7.43 -2.08
N PHE A 377 -3.66 -7.00 -2.95
CA PHE A 377 -3.69 -5.73 -3.68
C PHE A 377 -4.90 -5.63 -4.63
N MET A 378 -5.99 -6.33 -4.32
CA MET A 378 -7.22 -6.42 -5.07
C MET A 378 -8.13 -5.28 -4.65
N SER A 379 -8.27 -4.33 -5.57
CA SER A 379 -9.57 -3.89 -6.08
C SER A 379 -9.31 -2.60 -6.86
N ARG A 380 -9.73 -2.58 -8.12
CA ARG A 380 -9.65 -1.46 -9.08
C ARG A 380 -8.36 -1.36 -9.91
N THR A 381 -7.93 -2.48 -10.51
CA THR A 381 -7.29 -2.33 -11.83
C THR A 381 -8.38 -2.00 -12.85
N ALA A 382 -8.15 -1.02 -13.72
CA ALA A 382 -9.03 -0.75 -14.87
C ALA A 382 -8.84 -1.80 -15.99
N ASP A 383 -7.82 -2.65 -15.89
CA ASP A 383 -7.54 -3.71 -16.85
C ASP A 383 -8.45 -4.92 -16.58
N PRO A 384 -9.43 -5.20 -17.46
CA PRO A 384 -10.40 -6.28 -17.25
C PRO A 384 -9.74 -7.66 -17.27
N VAL A 385 -8.62 -7.83 -18.00
CA VAL A 385 -7.90 -9.10 -18.12
C VAL A 385 -7.18 -9.42 -16.81
N LEU A 386 -6.53 -8.42 -16.19
CA LEU A 386 -5.94 -8.60 -14.86
C LEU A 386 -6.99 -8.86 -13.78
N ALA A 387 -8.15 -8.19 -13.86
CA ALA A 387 -9.25 -8.44 -12.93
C ALA A 387 -9.76 -9.89 -13.05
N GLN A 388 -9.93 -10.40 -14.26
CA GLN A 388 -10.28 -11.80 -14.51
C GLN A 388 -9.20 -12.75 -13.99
N ALA A 389 -7.93 -12.45 -14.25
CA ALA A 389 -6.80 -13.26 -13.77
C ALA A 389 -6.74 -13.33 -12.23
N PHE A 390 -6.99 -12.22 -11.54
CA PHE A 390 -7.06 -12.22 -10.07
C PHE A 390 -8.22 -13.03 -9.53
N ASN A 391 -9.42 -12.92 -10.12
CA ASN A 391 -10.56 -13.76 -9.74
C ASN A 391 -10.24 -15.25 -9.92
N TRP A 392 -9.52 -15.60 -10.98
CA TRP A 392 -9.07 -16.96 -11.20
C TRP A 392 -8.06 -17.42 -10.15
N LEU A 393 -7.05 -16.60 -9.82
CA LEU A 393 -6.05 -16.90 -8.80
C LEU A 393 -6.68 -17.05 -7.41
N GLU A 394 -7.65 -16.20 -7.08
CA GLU A 394 -8.42 -16.30 -5.84
C GLU A 394 -9.14 -17.64 -5.75
N ALA A 395 -9.87 -18.04 -6.80
CA ALA A 395 -10.53 -19.34 -6.84
C ALA A 395 -9.52 -20.50 -6.75
N TYR A 396 -8.39 -20.40 -7.45
CA TYR A 396 -7.33 -21.41 -7.43
C TYR A 396 -6.76 -21.61 -6.02
N PHE A 397 -6.28 -20.55 -5.36
CA PHE A 397 -5.64 -20.65 -4.05
C PHE A 397 -6.63 -20.90 -2.90
N SER A 398 -7.91 -20.56 -3.07
CA SER A 398 -8.96 -20.86 -2.09
C SER A 398 -9.62 -22.23 -2.28
N GLY A 399 -9.24 -22.98 -3.33
CA GLY A 399 -9.79 -24.29 -3.64
C GLY A 399 -11.26 -24.28 -4.11
N GLN A 400 -11.73 -23.13 -4.60
CA GLN A 400 -13.07 -22.97 -5.17
C GLN A 400 -13.10 -23.47 -6.62
N PRO A 401 -14.30 -23.69 -7.21
CA PRO A 401 -14.42 -23.97 -8.64
C PRO A 401 -13.74 -22.88 -9.47
N LEU A 402 -12.86 -23.28 -10.40
CA LEU A 402 -12.11 -22.34 -11.24
C LEU A 402 -13.06 -21.63 -12.22
N PRO A 403 -13.05 -20.29 -12.27
CA PRO A 403 -13.80 -19.53 -13.27
C PRO A 403 -13.15 -19.64 -14.65
N GLU A 404 -13.74 -18.95 -15.64
CA GLU A 404 -13.16 -18.85 -16.98
C GLU A 404 -11.75 -18.25 -16.92
N MET A 405 -10.81 -18.92 -17.60
CA MET A 405 -9.42 -18.49 -17.71
C MET A 405 -9.31 -17.12 -18.38
N PRO A 406 -8.39 -16.25 -17.92
CA PRO A 406 -8.11 -15.01 -18.64
C PRO A 406 -7.50 -15.33 -20.02
N PRO A 407 -7.74 -14.48 -21.04
CA PRO A 407 -7.09 -14.64 -22.34
C PRO A 407 -5.56 -14.58 -22.19
N LEU A 408 -4.87 -15.50 -22.86
CA LEU A 408 -3.40 -15.56 -22.90
C LEU A 408 -2.90 -15.11 -24.28
N SER A 409 -1.83 -14.31 -24.31
CA SER A 409 -1.32 -13.73 -25.55
C SER A 409 -0.87 -14.81 -26.53
N THR A 410 -1.27 -14.72 -27.80
CA THR A 410 -0.85 -15.67 -28.85
C THR A 410 0.50 -15.28 -29.45
N ARG A 411 1.53 -15.05 -28.61
CA ARG A 411 2.89 -14.81 -29.11
C ARG A 411 3.32 -15.96 -30.01
N LYS A 412 3.92 -15.65 -31.17
CA LYS A 412 4.52 -16.65 -32.05
C LYS A 412 5.64 -17.38 -31.30
N GLN A 413 5.31 -18.54 -30.76
CA GLN A 413 6.27 -19.45 -30.17
C GLN A 413 6.90 -20.30 -31.30
N PRO A 414 8.14 -20.79 -31.12
CA PRO A 414 8.65 -21.87 -31.95
C PRO A 414 7.65 -23.04 -31.99
N GLU A 415 7.48 -23.68 -33.15
CA GLU A 415 6.45 -24.70 -33.36
C GLU A 415 6.47 -25.80 -32.28
N PHE A 416 7.66 -26.26 -31.91
CA PHE A 416 7.84 -27.26 -30.85
C PHE A 416 7.38 -26.76 -29.48
N THR A 417 7.75 -25.53 -29.09
CA THR A 417 7.31 -24.92 -27.82
C THR A 417 5.79 -24.75 -27.79
N GLY A 418 5.17 -24.36 -28.91
CA GLY A 418 3.71 -24.28 -29.03
C GLY A 418 3.03 -25.63 -28.78
N LYS A 419 3.57 -26.72 -29.35
CA LYS A 419 3.07 -28.09 -29.09
C LYS A 419 3.21 -28.49 -27.62
N VAL A 420 4.33 -28.15 -26.98
CA VAL A 420 4.54 -28.40 -25.54
C VAL A 420 3.52 -27.63 -24.70
N ILE A 421 3.33 -26.33 -24.96
CA ILE A 421 2.35 -25.50 -24.23
C ILE A 421 0.95 -26.08 -24.34
N HIS A 422 0.52 -26.46 -25.55
CA HIS A 422 -0.80 -27.07 -25.74
C HIS A 422 -0.94 -28.41 -25.00
N ALA A 423 0.11 -29.26 -25.01
CA ALA A 423 0.09 -30.51 -24.26
C ALA A 423 0.01 -30.29 -22.74
N LEU A 424 0.63 -29.23 -22.22
CA LEU A 424 0.55 -28.89 -20.79
C LEU A 424 -0.87 -28.55 -20.33
N GLU A 425 -1.66 -27.88 -21.17
CA GLU A 425 -3.06 -27.52 -20.87
C GLU A 425 -3.94 -28.76 -20.64
N SER A 426 -3.55 -29.91 -21.20
CA SER A 426 -4.30 -31.16 -21.04
C SER A 426 -4.07 -31.86 -19.70
N ILE A 427 -3.05 -31.48 -18.93
CA ILE A 427 -2.72 -32.12 -17.64
C ILE A 427 -3.73 -31.66 -16.58
N PRO A 428 -4.58 -32.54 -16.00
CA PRO A 428 -5.63 -32.13 -15.07
C PRO A 428 -5.11 -31.57 -13.73
N PHE A 429 -5.96 -30.83 -13.04
CA PHE A 429 -5.67 -30.30 -11.69
C PHE A 429 -5.42 -31.42 -10.67
N GLY A 430 -4.30 -31.35 -9.96
CA GLY A 430 -3.87 -32.37 -9.00
C GLY A 430 -3.32 -33.64 -9.65
N GLU A 431 -3.09 -33.63 -10.96
CA GLU A 431 -2.40 -34.70 -11.69
C GLU A 431 -1.04 -34.22 -12.20
N HIS A 432 -0.20 -35.16 -12.58
CA HIS A 432 1.15 -34.88 -13.06
C HIS A 432 1.55 -35.87 -14.16
N LEU A 433 2.50 -35.44 -14.98
CA LEU A 433 3.21 -36.28 -15.96
C LEU A 433 4.71 -36.13 -15.74
N THR A 434 5.49 -37.07 -16.22
CA THR A 434 6.94 -36.92 -16.36
C THR A 434 7.31 -36.19 -17.65
N TYR A 435 8.51 -35.63 -17.73
CA TYR A 435 9.01 -35.06 -18.99
C TYR A 435 9.03 -36.06 -20.15
N ALA A 436 9.25 -37.35 -19.86
CA ALA A 436 9.24 -38.40 -20.87
C ALA A 436 7.80 -38.70 -21.35
N GLU A 437 6.84 -38.79 -20.44
CA GLU A 437 5.42 -38.99 -20.80
C GLU A 437 4.90 -37.80 -21.61
N LEU A 438 5.22 -36.57 -21.21
CA LEU A 438 4.86 -35.39 -21.98
C LEU A 438 5.53 -35.35 -23.36
N ALA A 439 6.79 -35.80 -23.45
CA ALA A 439 7.47 -35.94 -24.74
C ALA A 439 6.79 -36.99 -25.63
N ALA A 440 6.34 -38.12 -25.05
CA ALA A 440 5.63 -39.16 -25.78
C ALA A 440 4.32 -38.64 -26.41
N VAL A 441 3.58 -37.77 -25.70
CA VAL A 441 2.38 -37.10 -26.23
C VAL A 441 2.68 -36.26 -27.48
N ILE A 442 3.88 -35.69 -27.57
CA ILE A 442 4.25 -34.73 -28.63
C ILE A 442 4.94 -35.40 -29.82
N VAL A 443 5.86 -36.33 -29.57
CA VAL A 443 6.72 -36.93 -30.61
C VAL A 443 6.59 -38.45 -30.74
N GLY A 444 5.75 -39.10 -29.93
CA GLY A 444 5.59 -40.55 -29.84
C GLY A 444 6.57 -41.21 -28.85
N GLU A 445 6.19 -42.39 -28.34
CA GLU A 445 6.93 -43.13 -27.30
C GLU A 445 8.37 -43.45 -27.69
N GLU A 446 8.59 -43.86 -28.94
CA GLU A 446 9.91 -44.27 -29.43
C GLU A 446 10.97 -43.16 -29.34
N LYS A 447 10.56 -41.89 -29.41
CA LYS A 447 11.43 -40.71 -29.38
C LYS A 447 11.37 -39.94 -28.07
N ALA A 448 10.51 -40.35 -27.13
CA ALA A 448 10.22 -39.60 -25.92
C ALA A 448 11.46 -39.32 -25.07
N ALA A 449 12.34 -40.33 -24.92
CA ALA A 449 13.56 -40.21 -24.12
C ALA A 449 14.52 -39.14 -24.66
N ASP A 450 14.68 -39.06 -25.98
CA ASP A 450 15.57 -38.10 -26.65
C ASP A 450 15.06 -36.66 -26.53
N TYR A 451 13.72 -36.49 -26.45
CA TYR A 451 13.07 -35.19 -26.42
C TYR A 451 12.74 -34.68 -25.01
N ALA A 452 12.87 -35.51 -23.96
CA ALA A 452 12.53 -35.10 -22.58
C ALA A 452 13.26 -33.82 -22.14
N ARG A 453 14.55 -33.67 -22.51
CA ARG A 453 15.32 -32.44 -22.22
C ARG A 453 14.82 -31.23 -22.99
N ALA A 454 14.44 -31.41 -24.27
CA ALA A 454 13.89 -30.34 -25.10
C ALA A 454 12.52 -29.88 -24.58
N VAL A 455 11.68 -30.83 -24.12
CA VAL A 455 10.41 -30.52 -23.42
C VAL A 455 10.70 -29.72 -22.15
N GLY A 456 11.69 -30.13 -21.33
CA GLY A 456 12.09 -29.37 -20.14
C GLY A 456 12.49 -27.93 -20.44
N GLN A 457 13.25 -27.70 -21.52
CA GLN A 457 13.60 -26.36 -21.98
C GLN A 457 12.37 -25.57 -22.43
N ALA A 458 11.45 -26.17 -23.19
CA ALA A 458 10.20 -25.54 -23.60
C ALA A 458 9.31 -25.18 -22.40
N CYS A 459 9.20 -26.07 -21.40
CA CYS A 459 8.49 -25.79 -20.14
C CYS A 459 9.10 -24.60 -19.39
N SER A 460 10.44 -24.47 -19.37
CA SER A 460 11.11 -23.33 -18.72
C SER A 460 10.88 -22.00 -19.45
N ALA A 461 10.56 -22.06 -20.74
CA ALA A 461 10.23 -20.91 -21.58
C ALA A 461 8.73 -20.56 -21.57
N ASN A 462 7.91 -21.28 -20.79
CA ASN A 462 6.48 -20.99 -20.64
C ASN A 462 6.28 -19.64 -19.94
N PRO A 463 5.76 -18.60 -20.64
CA PRO A 463 5.54 -17.30 -20.02
C PRO A 463 4.27 -17.26 -19.17
N TYR A 464 3.43 -18.30 -19.23
CA TYR A 464 2.11 -18.35 -18.58
C TYR A 464 2.12 -19.34 -17.43
N ALA A 465 3.17 -19.36 -16.61
CA ALA A 465 3.26 -20.25 -15.46
C ALA A 465 1.96 -20.21 -14.63
N LEU A 466 1.58 -21.35 -14.06
CA LEU A 466 0.29 -21.61 -13.40
C LEU A 466 -0.91 -21.74 -14.34
N PHE A 467 -1.16 -20.77 -15.21
CA PHE A 467 -2.25 -20.81 -16.19
C PHE A 467 -2.05 -21.92 -17.24
N VAL A 468 -0.82 -22.05 -17.73
CA VAL A 468 -0.31 -23.22 -18.43
C VAL A 468 0.53 -24.01 -17.42
N PRO A 469 0.07 -25.17 -16.94
CA PRO A 469 0.51 -25.77 -15.69
C PRO A 469 1.82 -26.55 -15.80
N CYS A 470 2.92 -25.90 -16.19
CA CYS A 470 4.23 -26.53 -16.30
C CYS A 470 4.80 -27.05 -14.96
N HIS A 471 4.25 -26.61 -13.81
CA HIS A 471 4.59 -27.16 -12.49
C HIS A 471 4.12 -28.62 -12.31
N ARG A 472 3.17 -29.10 -13.13
CA ARG A 472 2.67 -30.48 -13.11
C ARG A 472 3.58 -31.49 -13.80
N VAL A 473 4.71 -31.05 -14.39
CA VAL A 473 5.64 -31.96 -15.05
C VAL A 473 6.79 -32.33 -14.12
N LEU A 474 6.99 -33.59 -13.81
CA LEU A 474 8.03 -34.09 -12.91
C LEU A 474 9.18 -34.77 -13.67
N GLY A 475 10.27 -35.05 -12.96
CA GLY A 475 11.30 -35.93 -13.48
C GLY A 475 10.85 -37.39 -13.53
N ASN A 476 11.66 -38.27 -14.12
CA ASN A 476 11.24 -39.61 -14.54
C ASN A 476 10.89 -40.56 -13.37
N ARG A 477 11.33 -40.24 -12.15
CA ARG A 477 11.03 -40.97 -10.92
C ARG A 477 10.16 -40.15 -9.96
N GLY A 478 9.48 -39.13 -10.47
CA GLY A 478 8.68 -38.20 -9.66
C GLY A 478 9.50 -37.12 -8.95
N GLU A 479 10.78 -36.95 -9.29
CA GLU A 479 11.62 -35.93 -8.69
C GLU A 479 11.17 -34.50 -9.05
N LEU A 480 11.25 -33.61 -8.07
CA LEU A 480 11.03 -32.17 -8.28
C LEU A 480 12.25 -31.57 -8.97
N VAL A 481 12.18 -31.46 -10.28
CA VAL A 481 13.21 -30.83 -11.13
C VAL A 481 12.59 -29.71 -11.96
N GLY A 482 13.31 -28.60 -12.12
CA GLY A 482 12.95 -27.50 -13.02
C GLY A 482 11.61 -26.79 -12.77
N PHE A 483 11.66 -25.49 -12.49
CA PHE A 483 10.50 -24.59 -12.54
C PHE A 483 10.99 -23.16 -12.59
N SER A 484 10.42 -22.32 -13.46
CA SER A 484 10.80 -20.90 -13.56
C SER A 484 10.57 -20.16 -12.24
N GLY A 485 9.48 -20.49 -11.53
CA GLY A 485 9.21 -19.95 -10.18
C GLY A 485 10.05 -20.56 -9.05
N GLY A 486 10.93 -21.53 -9.34
CA GLY A 486 11.76 -22.25 -8.37
C GLY A 486 11.10 -23.46 -7.73
N ILE A 487 11.92 -24.42 -7.27
CA ILE A 487 11.46 -25.73 -6.78
C ILE A 487 10.49 -25.62 -5.59
N ARG A 488 10.71 -24.67 -4.68
CA ARG A 488 9.82 -24.44 -3.53
C ARG A 488 8.39 -24.08 -3.95
N VAL A 489 8.24 -23.27 -4.99
CA VAL A 489 6.93 -22.90 -5.51
C VAL A 489 6.28 -24.08 -6.21
N LYS A 490 7.04 -24.86 -6.99
CA LYS A 490 6.53 -26.08 -7.63
C LYS A 490 5.99 -27.08 -6.61
N ASP A 491 6.74 -27.36 -5.56
CA ASP A 491 6.33 -28.24 -4.47
C ASP A 491 5.05 -27.74 -3.80
N TYR A 492 4.99 -26.45 -3.47
CA TYR A 492 3.80 -25.82 -2.90
C TYR A 492 2.56 -25.98 -3.80
N LEU A 493 2.68 -25.68 -5.10
CA LEU A 493 1.55 -25.77 -6.04
C LEU A 493 1.04 -27.20 -6.18
N LEU A 494 1.94 -28.18 -6.31
CA LEU A 494 1.56 -29.60 -6.39
C LEU A 494 0.83 -30.07 -5.14
N ASN A 495 1.33 -29.72 -3.95
CA ASN A 495 0.69 -30.05 -2.68
C ASN A 495 -0.66 -29.35 -2.52
N HIS A 496 -0.74 -28.07 -2.88
CA HIS A 496 -1.99 -27.29 -2.88
C HIS A 496 -3.08 -27.97 -3.72
N GLU A 497 -2.74 -28.35 -4.96
CA GLU A 497 -3.70 -29.00 -5.85
C GLU A 497 -4.12 -30.38 -5.34
N LEU A 498 -3.16 -31.17 -4.84
CA LEU A 498 -3.43 -32.51 -4.31
C LEU A 498 -4.37 -32.46 -3.10
N VAL A 499 -4.07 -31.60 -2.12
CA VAL A 499 -4.88 -31.41 -0.91
C VAL A 499 -6.27 -30.93 -1.28
N THR A 500 -6.37 -29.89 -2.12
CA THR A 500 -7.66 -29.35 -2.60
C THR A 500 -8.51 -30.44 -3.25
N ARG A 501 -7.91 -31.28 -4.10
CA ARG A 501 -8.62 -32.38 -4.77
C ARG A 501 -9.15 -33.41 -3.78
N LEU A 502 -8.33 -33.79 -2.79
CA LEU A 502 -8.72 -34.75 -1.75
C LEU A 502 -9.87 -34.21 -0.87
N GLU A 503 -9.81 -32.94 -0.50
CA GLU A 503 -10.88 -32.29 0.26
C GLU A 503 -12.19 -32.23 -0.54
N GLN A 504 -12.13 -31.84 -1.81
CA GLN A 504 -13.30 -31.83 -2.69
C GLN A 504 -13.91 -33.23 -2.89
N ALA A 505 -13.07 -34.27 -2.99
CA ALA A 505 -13.54 -35.65 -3.06
C ALA A 505 -14.20 -36.13 -1.75
N SER A 506 -13.70 -35.66 -0.59
CA SER A 506 -14.27 -35.99 0.71
C SER A 506 -15.63 -35.34 0.97
N ARG A 507 -15.87 -34.11 0.47
CA ARG A 507 -17.15 -33.40 0.60
C ARG A 507 -18.27 -33.93 -0.30
N LYS A 508 -17.92 -34.73 -1.32
CA LYS A 508 -18.86 -35.37 -2.24
C LYS A 508 -19.30 -36.76 -1.79
N LYS A 509 -18.65 -37.33 -0.77
CA LYS A 509 -19.04 -38.58 -0.10
C LYS A 509 -19.85 -38.26 1.13
#